data_AF-V9D694-F1
#
_entry.id   AF-V9D694-F1
#
_cell.length_a   1.000
_cell.length_b   1.000
_cell.length_c   1.000
_cell.angle_alpha   90.00
_cell.angle_beta   90.00
_cell.angle_gamma   90.00
#
_symmetry.space_group_name_H-M   'P 1'
#
loop_
_entity.id
_entity.type
_entity.pdbx_description
1 polymer ?
#
loop_
_entity_poly.entity_id
_entity_poly.type
_entity_poly.pdbx_seq_one_letter_code
_entity_poly.pdbx_strand_id
1 'polypeptide(L)'
;MSESFYTSGLPASASSQPPPPPPPLSPTSGNAPPPPPKPISHLTQSADPSRSGTPTLSSTPTNTSAPPFPPKTDSPRPQPPLPTQATATPIAAPHPQQQEQYQPIPPPALTDRWLPANVQSKPLTELHPLLNNPALTASLASQHPSYASSLQPLNAAIEANIALAQQVSHLEGQLRQLRDETAQLLLNHASLQTQWRRKQSEMDDAVAPWGPRQMYQRLVSSISEQEALLKAMQESFLEGGNDEDAYYGAASGGKASEKEVTEWVRRIREGTTTLEKRREMRARWDEGRVGGWR
;
A
#
# COMPACT_ATOMS: atom_id res chain seq x y z
N MET A 1 -39.30 60.70 -10.47
CA MET A 1 -40.34 59.71 -10.82
C MET A 1 -39.81 58.36 -10.37
N SER A 2 -39.76 58.09 -9.07
CA SER A 2 -40.86 57.59 -8.21
C SER A 2 -41.15 56.12 -8.48
N GLU A 3 -40.36 55.23 -7.88
CA GLU A 3 -40.73 53.83 -7.68
C GLU A 3 -40.86 53.59 -6.18
N SER A 4 -42.04 53.11 -5.77
CA SER A 4 -42.43 53.01 -4.36
C SER A 4 -43.53 51.96 -4.19
N PHE A 5 -43.21 50.97 -3.36
CA PHE A 5 -44.06 50.05 -2.56
C PHE A 5 -44.81 48.91 -3.29
N TYR A 6 -44.95 47.68 -2.76
CA TYR A 6 -44.89 47.15 -1.39
C TYR A 6 -44.29 45.73 -1.37
N THR A 7 -43.44 45.45 -0.39
CA THR A 7 -43.10 44.09 0.06
C THR A 7 -44.00 43.74 1.26
N SER A 8 -44.71 42.63 1.18
CA SER A 8 -45.35 41.94 2.31
C SER A 8 -44.50 40.70 2.55
N GLY A 9 -43.98 40.40 3.74
CA GLY A 9 -44.66 40.30 5.01
C GLY A 9 -44.41 38.87 5.51
N LEU A 10 -43.39 38.70 6.37
CA LEU A 10 -43.09 37.45 7.07
C LEU A 10 -44.24 37.05 7.99
N PRO A 11 -44.32 35.76 8.35
CA PRO A 11 -44.13 35.50 9.78
C PRO A 11 -43.07 34.44 10.07
N ALA A 12 -42.56 34.57 11.29
CA ALA A 12 -41.41 33.87 11.84
C ALA A 12 -41.73 32.45 12.35
N SER A 13 -40.61 31.74 12.59
CA SER A 13 -40.39 30.69 13.58
C SER A 13 -40.97 29.29 13.35
N ALA A 14 -40.10 28.38 12.89
CA ALA A 14 -39.85 27.13 13.60
C ALA A 14 -38.40 26.68 13.35
N SER A 15 -37.74 26.32 14.43
CA SER A 15 -36.33 25.98 14.61
C SER A 15 -35.80 24.86 13.69
N SER A 16 -34.75 25.17 12.91
CA SER A 16 -33.91 24.16 12.24
C SER A 16 -32.96 23.52 13.25
N GLN A 17 -33.36 22.35 13.77
CA GLN A 17 -32.52 21.49 14.60
C GLN A 17 -31.68 20.57 13.69
N PRO A 18 -30.36 20.43 13.88
CA PRO A 18 -29.56 19.46 13.13
C PRO A 18 -29.97 18.02 13.49
N PRO A 19 -29.81 17.04 12.56
CA PRO A 19 -30.24 15.67 12.80
C PRO A 19 -29.48 15.03 13.97
N PRO A 20 -30.13 14.19 14.79
CA PRO A 20 -29.49 13.56 15.93
C PRO A 20 -28.45 12.51 15.49
N PRO A 21 -27.34 12.33 16.24
CA PRO A 21 -26.39 11.25 16.00
C PRO A 21 -27.04 9.88 16.29
N PRO A 22 -26.56 8.79 15.66
CA PRO A 22 -27.08 7.45 15.89
C PRO A 22 -26.88 7.02 17.36
N PRO A 23 -27.79 6.18 17.92
CA PRO A 23 -27.75 5.79 19.32
C PRO A 23 -26.52 4.92 19.65
N PRO A 24 -25.99 4.99 20.88
CA PRO A 24 -24.91 4.12 21.33
C PRO A 24 -25.41 2.68 21.45
N LEU A 25 -24.70 1.75 20.80
CA LEU A 25 -24.89 0.32 21.00
C LEU A 25 -24.60 -0.02 22.47
N SER A 26 -25.64 -0.46 23.18
CA SER A 26 -25.53 -1.02 24.54
C SER A 26 -24.93 -2.44 24.51
N PRO A 27 -24.36 -2.92 25.63
CA PRO A 27 -23.25 -3.86 25.62
C PRO A 27 -23.72 -5.30 25.42
N THR A 28 -23.18 -5.97 24.40
CA THR A 28 -23.24 -7.43 24.33
C THR A 28 -22.21 -8.01 25.32
N SER A 29 -22.72 -8.86 26.19
CA SER A 29 -21.97 -9.61 27.18
C SER A 29 -21.12 -10.69 26.49
N GLY A 30 -19.86 -10.78 26.90
CA GLY A 30 -19.10 -12.03 26.87
C GLY A 30 -18.47 -12.46 25.54
N ASN A 31 -17.33 -11.87 25.19
CA ASN A 31 -16.15 -12.67 24.80
C ASN A 31 -14.88 -11.82 24.91
N ALA A 32 -14.00 -12.16 25.85
CA ALA A 32 -12.69 -11.52 25.98
C ALA A 32 -11.80 -11.86 24.77
N PRO A 33 -10.96 -10.93 24.27
CA PRO A 33 -9.99 -11.25 23.23
C PRO A 33 -8.89 -12.18 23.79
N PRO A 34 -8.38 -13.16 23.01
CA PRO A 34 -7.37 -14.08 23.48
C PRO A 34 -6.02 -13.37 23.75
N PRO A 35 -5.25 -13.82 24.76
CA PRO A 35 -3.97 -13.21 25.12
C PRO A 35 -2.87 -13.47 24.07
N PRO A 36 -1.84 -12.62 23.98
CA PRO A 36 -0.73 -12.79 23.04
C PRO A 36 0.18 -13.98 23.41
N PRO A 37 0.78 -14.67 22.42
CA PRO A 37 1.67 -15.80 22.67
C PRO A 37 3.02 -15.36 23.28
N LYS A 38 3.54 -16.18 24.20
CA LYS A 38 4.82 -15.98 24.89
C LYS A 38 6.02 -16.08 23.94
N PRO A 39 7.11 -15.33 24.17
CA PRO A 39 8.33 -15.48 23.39
C PRO A 39 9.05 -16.80 23.73
N ILE A 40 9.38 -17.57 22.70
CA ILE A 40 10.21 -18.78 22.82
C ILE A 40 11.67 -18.32 22.93
N SER A 41 12.24 -18.45 24.13
CA SER A 41 13.63 -18.15 24.44
C SER A 41 14.52 -19.38 24.30
N HIS A 42 14.83 -19.87 23.09
CA HIS A 42 15.96 -20.78 22.89
C HIS A 42 16.50 -20.68 21.46
N LEU A 43 17.65 -20.03 21.27
CA LEU A 43 18.85 -20.65 20.70
C LEU A 43 19.88 -19.54 20.37
N THR A 44 20.81 -19.38 21.31
CA THR A 44 22.12 -18.79 21.08
C THR A 44 22.93 -19.68 20.15
N GLN A 45 23.29 -19.20 18.95
CA GLN A 45 24.58 -19.50 18.33
C GLN A 45 24.90 -18.53 17.18
N SER A 46 25.91 -17.69 17.45
CA SER A 46 26.92 -17.15 16.51
C SER A 46 26.45 -16.62 15.15
N ALA A 47 26.28 -15.31 15.05
CA ALA A 47 26.47 -14.58 13.80
C ALA A 47 27.83 -13.84 13.88
N ASP A 48 28.77 -14.27 13.06
CA ASP A 48 29.97 -13.51 12.71
C ASP A 48 29.76 -12.97 11.28
N PRO A 49 30.03 -11.68 10.98
CA PRO A 49 29.68 -11.06 9.71
C PRO A 49 30.84 -11.09 8.71
N SER A 50 30.50 -10.91 7.44
CA SER A 50 31.38 -10.61 6.28
C SER A 50 31.82 -11.81 5.44
N ARG A 51 31.33 -11.89 4.20
CA ARG A 51 32.13 -11.55 3.00
C ARG A 51 31.34 -11.70 1.70
N SER A 52 31.63 -10.74 0.83
CA SER A 52 31.39 -10.63 -0.59
C SER A 52 31.51 -11.93 -1.40
N GLY A 53 30.73 -12.04 -2.48
CA GLY A 53 31.06 -12.91 -3.60
C GLY A 53 29.87 -13.33 -4.47
N THR A 54 29.62 -12.63 -5.57
CA THR A 54 29.17 -13.25 -6.82
C THR A 54 30.23 -14.26 -7.28
N PRO A 55 29.90 -15.40 -7.95
CA PRO A 55 29.79 -15.36 -9.41
C PRO A 55 28.92 -16.44 -10.13
N THR A 56 28.56 -16.09 -11.38
CA THR A 56 28.56 -16.87 -12.65
C THR A 56 27.88 -18.25 -12.84
N LEU A 57 26.97 -18.24 -13.82
CA LEU A 57 26.65 -19.15 -14.94
C LEU A 57 27.35 -20.52 -15.14
N SER A 58 26.54 -21.42 -15.72
CA SER A 58 26.81 -22.61 -16.56
C SER A 58 26.91 -23.99 -15.89
N SER A 59 25.92 -24.86 -16.15
CA SER A 59 26.04 -26.02 -17.08
C SER A 59 24.88 -27.03 -16.90
N THR A 60 24.26 -27.43 -18.02
CA THR A 60 23.50 -28.69 -18.18
C THR A 60 24.47 -29.85 -18.46
N PRO A 61 24.18 -31.11 -18.06
CA PRO A 61 23.41 -32.01 -18.93
C PRO A 61 22.56 -33.13 -18.26
N THR A 62 21.50 -33.52 -18.99
CA THR A 62 20.86 -34.85 -19.18
C THR A 62 20.43 -35.80 -18.03
N ASN A 63 19.16 -36.23 -18.17
CA ASN A 63 18.55 -37.56 -17.96
C ASN A 63 18.00 -38.01 -16.59
N THR A 64 16.67 -38.18 -16.58
CA THR A 64 15.88 -39.32 -16.10
C THR A 64 16.06 -39.81 -14.66
N SER A 65 15.12 -39.43 -13.78
CA SER A 65 14.26 -40.34 -12.99
C SER A 65 13.50 -39.56 -11.92
N ALA A 66 12.16 -39.71 -11.92
CA ALA A 66 11.31 -39.32 -10.79
C ALA A 66 11.64 -40.17 -9.55
N PRO A 67 11.51 -39.64 -8.32
CA PRO A 67 10.43 -40.13 -7.44
C PRO A 67 9.90 -39.01 -6.48
N PRO A 68 9.13 -39.28 -5.39
CA PRO A 68 7.79 -38.73 -5.19
C PRO A 68 7.74 -37.59 -4.14
N PHE A 69 6.60 -36.90 -4.10
CA PHE A 69 6.23 -35.80 -3.18
C PHE A 69 6.67 -35.96 -1.71
N PRO A 70 7.12 -34.87 -1.03
CA PRO A 70 7.07 -34.77 0.42
C PRO A 70 5.73 -34.17 0.92
N PRO A 71 5.28 -34.53 2.15
CA PRO A 71 4.01 -34.09 2.71
C PRO A 71 4.03 -32.61 3.16
N LYS A 72 2.85 -32.01 3.10
CA LYS A 72 2.54 -30.62 3.46
C LYS A 72 2.95 -30.30 4.90
N THR A 73 3.68 -29.21 5.08
CA THR A 73 3.83 -28.52 6.37
C THR A 73 2.72 -27.45 6.44
N ASP A 74 1.81 -27.63 7.39
CA ASP A 74 0.75 -26.68 7.74
C ASP A 74 1.36 -25.45 8.41
N SER A 75 1.10 -24.27 7.86
CA SER A 75 1.41 -22.98 8.47
C SER A 75 0.16 -22.10 8.41
N PRO A 76 -0.28 -21.49 9.52
CA PRO A 76 -1.53 -20.76 9.61
C PRO A 76 -1.34 -19.33 9.10
N ARG A 77 -1.27 -19.16 7.78
CA ARG A 77 -1.39 -17.83 7.18
C ARG A 77 -2.75 -17.74 6.48
N PRO A 78 -3.61 -16.76 6.82
CA PRO A 78 -4.83 -16.53 6.05
C PRO A 78 -4.42 -16.15 4.62
N GLN A 79 -4.82 -16.98 3.66
CA GLN A 79 -4.64 -16.70 2.25
C GLN A 79 -5.47 -15.44 1.88
N PRO A 80 -4.96 -14.56 1.01
CA PRO A 80 -5.81 -13.52 0.43
C PRO A 80 -7.01 -14.17 -0.27
N PRO A 81 -8.19 -13.52 -0.29
CA PRO A 81 -9.37 -14.10 -0.91
C PRO A 81 -9.06 -14.39 -2.38
N LEU A 82 -8.97 -15.68 -2.72
CA LEU A 82 -8.98 -16.10 -4.11
C LEU A 82 -10.29 -15.59 -4.72
N PRO A 83 -10.27 -15.04 -5.95
CA PRO A 83 -11.50 -14.78 -6.67
C PRO A 83 -12.27 -16.11 -6.73
N THR A 84 -13.50 -16.07 -6.23
CA THR A 84 -14.50 -17.12 -6.36
C THR A 84 -14.42 -17.66 -7.78
N GLN A 85 -14.32 -18.97 -7.93
CA GLN A 85 -14.41 -19.66 -9.21
C GLN A 85 -15.73 -19.26 -9.89
N ALA A 86 -15.71 -18.16 -10.64
CA ALA A 86 -16.51 -18.03 -11.81
C ALA A 86 -16.02 -19.16 -12.70
N THR A 87 -16.90 -20.14 -12.86
CA THR A 87 -16.93 -21.14 -13.92
C THR A 87 -15.94 -20.76 -15.00
N ALA A 88 -14.87 -21.55 -15.13
CA ALA A 88 -14.06 -21.53 -16.33
C ALA A 88 -15.03 -21.87 -17.46
N THR A 89 -15.67 -20.85 -18.03
CA THR A 89 -16.09 -20.91 -19.41
C THR A 89 -14.79 -21.19 -20.13
N PRO A 90 -14.69 -22.35 -20.81
CA PRO A 90 -13.55 -22.56 -21.67
C PRO A 90 -13.51 -21.31 -22.55
N ILE A 91 -12.38 -20.59 -22.54
CA ILE A 91 -12.03 -19.76 -23.68
C ILE A 91 -12.30 -20.68 -24.85
N ALA A 92 -13.34 -20.35 -25.61
CA ALA A 92 -13.63 -21.03 -26.83
C ALA A 92 -12.33 -20.87 -27.60
N ALA A 93 -11.53 -21.95 -27.62
CA ALA A 93 -10.63 -22.16 -28.72
C ALA A 93 -11.47 -21.77 -29.94
N PRO A 94 -11.01 -20.84 -30.80
CA PRO A 94 -11.70 -20.64 -32.05
C PRO A 94 -11.91 -22.04 -32.56
N HIS A 95 -13.19 -22.37 -32.78
CA HIS A 95 -13.54 -23.69 -33.28
C HIS A 95 -12.53 -23.96 -34.39
N PRO A 96 -12.01 -25.19 -34.55
CA PRO A 96 -11.59 -25.55 -35.88
C PRO A 96 -12.86 -25.35 -36.71
N GLN A 97 -13.01 -24.15 -37.30
CA GLN A 97 -13.72 -24.00 -38.54
C GLN A 97 -13.16 -25.16 -39.31
N GLN A 98 -14.06 -26.11 -39.60
CA GLN A 98 -13.79 -27.21 -40.47
C GLN A 98 -12.97 -26.61 -41.60
N GLN A 99 -11.66 -26.84 -41.56
CA GLN A 99 -10.84 -26.54 -42.69
C GLN A 99 -11.42 -27.53 -43.68
N GLU A 100 -12.34 -27.08 -44.53
CA GLU A 100 -12.60 -27.76 -45.77
C GLU A 100 -11.22 -28.05 -46.31
N GLN A 101 -10.88 -29.33 -46.29
CA GLN A 101 -9.54 -29.81 -46.52
C GLN A 101 -9.20 -29.32 -47.91
N TYR A 102 -8.43 -28.22 -47.99
CA TYR A 102 -8.18 -27.53 -49.25
C TYR A 102 -7.56 -28.55 -50.20
N GLN A 103 -8.34 -28.99 -51.18
CA GLN A 103 -7.87 -29.88 -52.22
C GLN A 103 -7.38 -28.99 -53.35
N PRO A 104 -6.06 -28.88 -53.54
CA PRO A 104 -5.53 -28.08 -54.64
C PRO A 104 -6.01 -28.68 -55.96
N ILE A 105 -6.59 -27.85 -56.82
CA ILE A 105 -6.81 -28.22 -58.22
C ILE A 105 -5.42 -28.41 -58.83
N PRO A 106 -5.05 -29.64 -59.26
CA PRO A 106 -3.74 -29.87 -59.82
C PRO A 106 -3.58 -29.05 -61.10
N PRO A 107 -2.35 -28.59 -61.42
CA PRO A 107 -2.10 -27.96 -62.71
C PRO A 107 -2.45 -28.95 -63.84
N PRO A 108 -2.90 -28.46 -65.00
CA PRO A 108 -3.31 -29.32 -66.10
C PRO A 108 -2.10 -30.14 -66.56
N ALA A 109 -2.27 -31.46 -66.65
CA ALA A 109 -1.23 -32.32 -67.18
C ALA A 109 -1.08 -32.11 -68.70
N LEU A 110 0.11 -32.39 -69.26
CA LEU A 110 0.35 -32.32 -70.71
C LEU A 110 -0.65 -33.15 -71.54
N THR A 111 -1.22 -34.20 -70.94
CA THR A 111 -2.23 -35.07 -71.53
C THR A 111 -3.61 -34.41 -71.64
N ASP A 112 -3.90 -33.43 -70.80
CA ASP A 112 -5.20 -32.78 -70.68
C ASP A 112 -5.45 -31.75 -71.80
N ARG A 113 -4.38 -31.36 -72.52
CA ARG A 113 -4.41 -30.40 -73.63
C ARG A 113 -5.26 -29.16 -73.34
N TRP A 114 -5.25 -28.70 -72.09
CA TRP A 114 -6.08 -27.58 -71.68
C TRP A 114 -5.62 -26.31 -72.39
N LEU A 115 -6.54 -25.72 -73.15
CA LEU A 115 -6.40 -24.41 -73.75
C LEU A 115 -7.65 -23.58 -73.40
N PRO A 116 -7.50 -22.29 -73.07
CA PRO A 116 -8.62 -21.37 -72.94
C PRO A 116 -9.46 -21.30 -74.22
N ALA A 117 -10.79 -21.23 -74.08
CA ALA A 117 -11.73 -21.25 -75.21
C ALA A 117 -11.49 -20.11 -76.23
N ASN A 118 -10.93 -18.99 -75.77
CA ASN A 118 -10.52 -17.83 -76.55
C ASN A 118 -9.26 -18.07 -77.41
N VAL A 119 -8.49 -19.14 -77.15
CA VAL A 119 -7.30 -19.51 -77.93
C VAL A 119 -7.58 -20.68 -78.87
N GLN A 120 -8.53 -21.55 -78.52
CA GLN A 120 -8.89 -22.71 -79.32
C GLN A 120 -9.51 -22.34 -80.69
N SER A 121 -10.13 -21.17 -80.81
CA SER A 121 -10.82 -20.70 -82.03
C SER A 121 -9.96 -19.80 -82.94
N LYS A 122 -8.67 -19.58 -82.61
CA LYS A 122 -7.80 -18.64 -83.34
C LYS A 122 -6.98 -19.32 -84.46
N PRO A 123 -6.76 -18.64 -85.60
CA PRO A 123 -5.93 -19.16 -86.68
C PRO A 123 -4.44 -19.16 -86.30
N LEU A 124 -3.66 -20.04 -86.95
CA LEU A 124 -2.23 -20.27 -86.65
C LEU A 124 -1.37 -18.98 -86.69
N THR A 125 -1.70 -18.05 -87.57
CA THR A 125 -1.02 -16.75 -87.73
C THR A 125 -1.08 -15.90 -86.46
N GLU A 126 -2.17 -16.01 -85.69
CA GLU A 126 -2.40 -15.26 -84.44
C GLU A 126 -1.82 -15.98 -83.22
N LEU A 127 -1.58 -17.29 -83.31
CA LEU A 127 -0.96 -18.07 -82.22
C LEU A 127 0.55 -17.88 -82.15
N HIS A 128 1.19 -17.63 -83.28
CA HIS A 128 2.65 -17.42 -83.38
C HIS A 128 3.17 -16.25 -82.53
N PRO A 129 2.60 -15.02 -82.61
CA PRO A 129 3.05 -13.92 -81.76
C PRO A 129 2.71 -14.13 -80.28
N LEU A 130 1.65 -14.90 -79.98
CA LEU A 130 1.25 -15.22 -78.61
C LEU A 130 2.25 -16.18 -77.94
N LEU A 131 2.71 -17.21 -78.65
CA LEU A 131 3.74 -18.14 -78.20
C LEU A 131 5.12 -17.48 -78.06
N ASN A 132 5.42 -16.50 -78.92
CA ASN A 132 6.71 -15.81 -78.92
C ASN A 132 6.85 -14.80 -77.76
N ASN A 133 5.77 -14.50 -77.04
CA ASN A 133 5.78 -13.60 -75.90
C ASN A 133 5.56 -14.34 -74.56
N PRO A 134 6.58 -14.45 -73.69
CA PRO A 134 6.48 -15.17 -72.42
C PRO A 134 5.47 -14.54 -71.44
N ALA A 135 5.25 -13.22 -71.51
CA ALA A 135 4.27 -12.56 -70.64
C ALA A 135 2.83 -12.92 -71.02
N LEU A 136 2.55 -13.07 -72.32
CA LEU A 136 1.23 -13.49 -72.80
C LEU A 136 0.95 -14.96 -72.51
N THR A 137 1.95 -15.83 -72.62
CA THR A 137 1.81 -17.24 -72.22
C THR A 137 1.62 -17.39 -70.71
N ALA A 138 2.30 -16.59 -69.89
CA ALA A 138 2.10 -16.57 -68.44
C ALA A 138 0.69 -16.07 -68.05
N SER A 139 0.17 -15.02 -68.71
CA SER A 139 -1.20 -14.55 -68.45
C SER A 139 -2.24 -15.60 -68.84
N LEU A 140 -2.00 -16.34 -69.92
CA LEU A 140 -2.85 -17.44 -70.35
C LEU A 140 -2.84 -18.59 -69.33
N ALA A 141 -1.67 -18.92 -68.77
CA ALA A 141 -1.55 -19.93 -67.73
C ALA A 141 -2.29 -19.53 -66.43
N SER A 142 -2.35 -18.22 -66.12
CA SER A 142 -3.10 -17.71 -64.96
C SER A 142 -4.62 -17.81 -65.08
N GLN A 143 -5.16 -18.06 -66.29
CA GLN A 143 -6.60 -18.29 -66.51
C GLN A 143 -7.05 -19.67 -66.04
N HIS A 144 -6.12 -20.60 -65.77
CA HIS A 144 -6.49 -21.93 -65.27
C HIS A 144 -6.92 -21.86 -63.80
N PRO A 145 -7.99 -22.56 -63.38
CA PRO A 145 -8.47 -22.55 -61.99
C PRO A 145 -7.44 -23.06 -60.96
N SER A 146 -6.44 -23.85 -61.36
CA SER A 146 -5.32 -24.23 -60.46
C SER A 146 -4.52 -23.03 -59.97
N TYR A 147 -4.43 -21.95 -60.73
CA TYR A 147 -3.73 -20.73 -60.32
C TYR A 147 -4.48 -20.06 -59.16
N ALA A 148 -5.80 -19.85 -59.31
CA ALA A 148 -6.65 -19.32 -58.24
C ALA A 148 -6.64 -20.24 -57.01
N SER A 149 -6.68 -21.57 -57.22
CA SER A 149 -6.52 -22.55 -56.16
C SER A 149 -5.22 -22.31 -55.40
N SER A 150 -4.07 -22.25 -56.08
CA SER A 150 -2.75 -22.10 -55.44
C SER A 150 -2.58 -20.85 -54.57
N LEU A 151 -3.33 -19.79 -54.86
CA LEU A 151 -3.33 -18.54 -54.08
C LEU A 151 -4.16 -18.63 -52.80
N GLN A 152 -5.13 -19.55 -52.72
CA GLN A 152 -6.02 -19.70 -51.58
C GLN A 152 -5.29 -19.98 -50.25
N PRO A 153 -4.31 -20.92 -50.17
CA PRO A 153 -3.55 -21.13 -48.93
C PRO A 153 -2.67 -19.92 -48.57
N LEU A 154 -2.16 -19.19 -49.56
CA LEU A 154 -1.36 -17.98 -49.34
C LEU A 154 -2.22 -16.86 -48.76
N ASN A 155 -3.41 -16.63 -49.32
CA ASN A 155 -4.36 -15.65 -48.81
C ASN A 155 -4.81 -16.01 -47.39
N ALA A 156 -5.12 -17.29 -47.13
CA ALA A 156 -5.45 -17.76 -45.79
C ALA A 156 -4.31 -17.53 -44.78
N ALA A 157 -3.06 -17.77 -45.18
CA ALA A 157 -1.90 -17.50 -44.33
C ALA A 157 -1.67 -16.00 -44.07
N ILE A 158 -1.97 -15.13 -45.04
CA ILE A 158 -1.93 -13.67 -44.89
C ILE A 158 -3.02 -13.21 -43.93
N GLU A 159 -4.27 -13.66 -44.12
CA GLU A 159 -5.39 -13.33 -43.23
C GLU A 159 -5.13 -13.79 -41.79
N ALA A 160 -4.58 -15.00 -41.62
CA ALA A 160 -4.18 -15.51 -40.31
C ALA A 160 -3.09 -14.65 -39.65
N ASN A 161 -2.09 -14.21 -40.41
CA ASN A 161 -1.06 -13.30 -39.90
C ASN A 161 -1.63 -11.93 -39.51
N ILE A 162 -2.55 -11.38 -40.30
CA ILE A 162 -3.22 -10.12 -39.97
C ILE A 162 -4.03 -10.26 -38.68
N ALA A 163 -4.80 -11.33 -38.54
CA ALA A 163 -5.58 -11.61 -37.33
C ALA A 163 -4.67 -11.76 -36.11
N LEU A 164 -3.54 -12.47 -36.24
CA LEU A 164 -2.56 -12.64 -35.17
C LEU A 164 -1.90 -11.32 -34.79
N ALA A 165 -1.54 -10.48 -35.77
CA ALA A 165 -0.96 -9.16 -35.52
C ALA A 165 -1.95 -8.24 -34.78
N GLN A 166 -3.24 -8.30 -35.13
CA GLN A 166 -4.31 -7.57 -34.42
C GLN A 166 -4.49 -8.08 -32.99
N GLN A 167 -4.42 -9.39 -32.77
CA GLN A 167 -4.50 -9.96 -31.43
C GLN A 167 -3.29 -9.52 -30.58
N VAL A 168 -2.08 -9.56 -31.13
CA VAL A 168 -0.87 -9.13 -30.44
C VAL A 168 -0.93 -7.65 -30.08
N SER A 169 -1.38 -6.78 -30.99
CA SER A 169 -1.51 -5.35 -30.69
C SER A 169 -2.56 -5.06 -29.62
N HIS A 170 -3.67 -5.81 -29.60
CA HIS A 170 -4.68 -5.70 -28.55
C HIS A 170 -4.12 -6.11 -27.18
N LEU A 171 -3.45 -7.27 -27.11
CA LEU A 171 -2.81 -7.75 -25.88
C LEU A 171 -1.71 -6.80 -25.40
N GLU A 172 -0.95 -6.22 -26.32
CA GLU A 172 0.06 -5.21 -26.00
C GLU A 172 -0.57 -3.95 -25.39
N GLY A 173 -1.71 -3.51 -25.93
CA GLY A 173 -2.50 -2.42 -25.35
C GLY A 173 -2.95 -2.72 -23.91
N GLN A 174 -3.50 -3.91 -23.68
CA GLN A 174 -3.92 -4.35 -22.34
C GLN A 174 -2.74 -4.45 -21.36
N LEU A 175 -1.60 -4.97 -21.80
CA LEU A 175 -0.40 -5.06 -20.97
C LEU A 175 0.15 -3.67 -20.59
N ARG A 176 0.12 -2.71 -21.52
CA ARG A 176 0.50 -1.32 -21.22
C ARG A 176 -0.44 -0.71 -20.18
N GLN A 177 -1.75 -0.86 -20.36
CA GLN A 177 -2.74 -0.37 -19.38
C GLN A 177 -2.52 -0.97 -18.00
N LEU A 178 -2.36 -2.29 -17.90
CA LEU A 178 -2.11 -2.96 -16.63
C LEU A 178 -0.79 -2.50 -15.98
N ARG A 179 0.25 -2.26 -16.79
CA ARG A 179 1.53 -1.72 -16.31
C ARG A 179 1.36 -0.31 -15.74
N ASP A 180 0.58 0.55 -16.40
CA ASP A 180 0.34 1.91 -15.93
C ASP A 180 -0.51 1.92 -14.66
N GLU A 181 -1.56 1.09 -14.59
CA GLU A 181 -2.39 0.93 -13.39
C GLU A 181 -1.57 0.41 -12.19
N THR A 182 -0.74 -0.60 -12.39
CA THR A 182 0.12 -1.14 -11.34
C THR A 182 1.18 -0.13 -10.89
N ALA A 183 1.76 0.64 -11.81
CA ALA A 183 2.69 1.71 -11.47
C ALA A 183 2.01 2.80 -10.60
N GLN A 184 0.78 3.19 -10.94
CA GLN A 184 -0.01 4.12 -10.14
C GLN A 184 -0.34 3.57 -8.75
N LEU A 185 -0.74 2.29 -8.67
CA LEU A 185 -1.04 1.64 -7.40
C LEU A 185 0.20 1.54 -6.49
N LEU A 186 1.37 1.21 -7.06
CA LEU A 186 2.63 1.15 -6.31
C LEU A 186 3.04 2.53 -5.79
N LEU A 187 2.87 3.58 -6.60
CA LEU A 187 3.14 4.95 -6.17
C LEU A 187 2.21 5.37 -5.03
N ASN A 188 0.91 5.05 -5.14
CA ASN A 188 -0.07 5.31 -4.09
C ASN A 188 0.32 4.57 -2.79
N HIS A 189 0.62 3.27 -2.88
CA HIS A 189 1.04 2.47 -1.75
C HIS A 189 2.30 3.04 -1.06
N ALA A 190 3.33 3.42 -1.83
CA ALA A 190 4.54 4.02 -1.29
C ALA A 190 4.25 5.35 -0.57
N SER A 191 3.35 6.17 -1.13
CA SER A 191 2.92 7.42 -0.50
C SER A 191 2.18 7.17 0.82
N LEU A 192 1.28 6.18 0.84
CA LEU A 192 0.50 5.82 2.02
C LEU A 192 1.39 5.22 3.12
N GLN A 193 2.36 4.39 2.74
CA GLN A 193 3.34 3.84 3.67
C GLN A 193 4.16 4.95 4.34
N THR A 194 4.56 5.96 3.57
CA THR A 194 5.30 7.12 4.11
C THR A 194 4.43 7.94 5.06
N GLN A 195 3.18 8.18 4.69
CA GLN A 195 2.20 8.85 5.56
C GLN A 195 1.94 8.08 6.85
N TRP A 196 1.79 6.75 6.77
CA TRP A 196 1.61 5.90 7.94
C TRP A 196 2.83 5.93 8.87
N ARG A 197 4.04 5.83 8.32
CA ARG A 197 5.27 5.95 9.13
C ARG A 197 5.36 7.30 9.83
N ARG A 198 5.01 8.39 9.13
CA ARG A 198 4.93 9.72 9.73
C ARG A 198 3.87 9.80 10.83
N LYS A 199 2.69 9.20 10.61
CA LYS A 199 1.62 9.19 11.62
C LYS A 199 2.02 8.40 12.86
N GLN A 200 2.70 7.27 12.65
CA GLN A 200 3.25 6.45 13.73
C GLN A 200 4.28 7.23 14.54
N SER A 201 5.23 7.92 13.89
CA SER A 201 6.20 8.74 14.61
C SER A 201 5.54 9.89 15.36
N GLU A 202 4.54 10.57 14.77
CA GLU A 202 3.77 11.60 15.47
C GLU A 202 3.05 11.06 16.71
N MET A 203 2.52 9.84 16.64
CA MET A 203 1.90 9.17 17.79
C MET A 203 2.94 8.81 18.85
N ASP A 204 4.06 8.22 18.44
CA ASP A 204 5.14 7.83 19.35
C ASP A 204 5.72 9.07 20.05
N ASP A 205 5.90 10.19 19.34
CA ASP A 205 6.32 11.48 19.89
C ASP A 205 5.28 12.06 20.86
N ALA A 206 3.99 11.94 20.55
CA ALA A 206 2.92 12.38 21.43
C ALA A 206 2.84 11.54 22.72
N VAL A 207 3.12 10.24 22.64
CA VAL A 207 3.09 9.31 23.77
C VAL A 207 4.38 9.33 24.59
N ALA A 208 5.53 9.66 23.98
CA ALA A 208 6.83 9.62 24.63
C ALA A 208 6.87 10.34 26.01
N PRO A 209 6.31 11.55 26.19
CA PRO A 209 6.29 12.25 27.48
C PRO A 209 5.47 11.54 28.57
N TRP A 210 4.50 10.72 28.17
CA TRP A 210 3.62 9.97 29.06
C TRP A 210 4.14 8.56 29.34
N GLY A 211 5.28 8.19 28.77
CA GLY A 211 5.96 6.93 29.02
C GLY A 211 6.39 6.81 30.48
N PRO A 212 6.46 5.58 31.03
CA PRO A 212 6.83 5.35 32.44
C PRO A 212 8.15 6.01 32.84
N ARG A 213 9.15 5.98 31.96
CA ARG A 213 10.46 6.59 32.20
C ARG A 213 10.38 8.12 32.32
N GLN A 214 9.63 8.78 31.42
CA GLN A 214 9.50 10.24 31.46
C GLN A 214 8.67 10.70 32.65
N MET A 215 7.61 9.97 32.99
CA MET A 215 6.83 10.22 34.20
C MET A 215 7.67 10.06 35.47
N TYR A 216 8.50 9.03 35.53
CA TYR A 216 9.45 8.84 36.63
C TYR A 216 10.45 9.98 36.71
N GLN A 217 11.05 10.38 35.59
CA GLN A 217 11.98 11.52 35.55
C GLN A 217 11.32 12.82 36.01
N ARG A 218 10.08 13.10 35.58
CA ARG A 218 9.30 14.25 36.07
C ARG A 218 9.01 14.17 37.57
N LEU A 219 8.76 12.97 38.10
CA LEU A 219 8.63 12.77 39.54
C LEU A 219 9.95 13.08 40.26
N VAL A 220 11.11 12.69 39.70
CA VAL A 220 12.45 13.02 40.24
C VAL A 220 12.65 14.53 40.26
N SER A 221 12.44 15.19 39.13
CA SER A 221 12.62 16.63 39.04
C SER A 221 11.71 17.37 40.02
N SER A 222 10.44 16.98 40.13
CA SER A 222 9.49 17.60 41.07
C SER A 222 9.83 17.42 42.56
N ILE A 223 10.62 16.39 42.90
CA ILE A 223 11.14 16.20 44.27
C ILE A 223 12.31 17.15 44.49
N SER A 224 13.29 17.15 43.57
CA SER A 224 14.44 18.06 43.68
C SER A 224 14.03 19.53 43.65
N GLU A 225 13.04 19.90 42.84
CA GLU A 225 12.48 21.25 42.80
C GLU A 225 11.81 21.61 44.13
N GLN A 226 11.06 20.69 44.74
CA GLN A 226 10.43 20.94 46.04
C GLN A 226 11.45 21.07 47.17
N GLU A 227 12.52 20.28 47.13
CA GLU A 227 13.63 20.38 48.08
C GLU A 227 14.34 21.73 47.95
N ALA A 228 14.61 22.17 46.72
CA ALA A 228 15.18 23.48 46.44
C ALA A 228 14.26 24.62 46.89
N LEU A 229 12.95 24.53 46.65
CA LEU A 229 11.98 25.52 47.11
C LEU A 229 11.88 25.60 48.64
N LEU A 230 11.88 24.47 49.33
CA LEU A 230 11.88 24.45 50.80
C LEU A 230 13.17 25.05 51.36
N LYS A 231 14.32 24.71 50.76
CA LYS A 231 15.61 25.27 51.15
C LYS A 231 15.66 26.78 50.90
N ALA A 232 15.23 27.25 49.74
CA ALA A 232 15.14 28.67 49.42
C ALA A 232 14.17 29.43 50.34
N MET A 233 13.03 28.82 50.72
CA MET A 233 12.09 29.42 51.67
C MET A 233 12.62 29.45 53.11
N GLN A 234 13.48 28.51 53.49
CA GLN A 234 14.20 28.52 54.76
C GLN A 234 15.27 29.61 54.76
N GLU A 235 16.08 29.69 53.70
CA GLU A 235 17.13 30.69 53.52
C GLU A 235 16.54 32.12 53.46
N SER A 236 15.47 32.33 52.69
CA SER A 236 14.79 33.63 52.58
C SER A 236 14.19 34.12 53.90
N PHE A 237 13.70 33.22 54.75
CA PHE A 237 13.19 33.60 56.07
C PHE A 237 14.32 33.97 57.04
N LEU A 238 15.48 33.32 56.93
CA LEU A 238 16.67 33.65 57.73
C LEU A 238 17.35 34.95 57.26
N GLU A 239 17.37 35.20 55.96
CA GLU A 239 17.96 36.40 55.36
C GLU A 239 17.09 37.65 55.55
N GLY A 240 15.75 37.52 55.54
CA GLY A 240 14.82 38.62 55.82
C GLY A 240 14.88 39.22 57.24
N GLY A 241 15.69 38.64 58.14
CA GLY A 241 16.01 39.21 59.46
C GLY A 241 17.33 39.98 59.52
N ASN A 242 18.16 39.92 58.47
CA ASN A 242 19.51 40.48 58.40
C ASN A 242 19.62 41.66 57.42
N ASP A 243 18.56 42.45 57.27
CA ASP A 243 18.66 43.65 56.44
C ASP A 243 19.58 44.67 57.14
N GLU A 244 20.77 44.86 56.57
CA GLU A 244 21.77 45.87 56.93
C GLU A 244 21.37 47.30 56.53
N ASP A 245 20.10 47.57 56.23
CA ASP A 245 19.57 48.93 55.99
C ASP A 245 19.24 49.68 57.29
N ALA A 246 20.13 49.57 58.28
CA ALA A 246 20.09 50.33 59.54
C ALA A 246 20.79 51.70 59.43
N TYR A 247 20.79 52.36 58.27
CA TYR A 247 21.45 53.67 58.09
C TYR A 247 20.59 54.89 58.47
N TYR A 248 19.26 54.76 58.62
CA TYR A 248 18.44 55.83 59.19
C TYR A 248 17.39 55.25 60.15
N GLY A 249 17.47 55.66 61.42
CA GLY A 249 16.69 55.12 62.52
C GLY A 249 15.17 55.11 62.28
N ALA A 250 14.62 53.91 62.11
CA ALA A 250 13.23 53.60 62.41
C ALA A 250 13.22 52.27 63.17
N ALA A 251 12.96 52.37 64.48
CA ALA A 251 12.85 51.24 65.37
C ALA A 251 11.57 50.43 65.07
N SER A 252 11.71 49.37 64.28
CA SER A 252 10.95 48.12 64.40
C SER A 252 11.82 47.02 63.79
N GLY A 253 12.55 46.33 64.66
CA GLY A 253 13.71 45.51 64.31
C GLY A 253 13.46 44.35 63.35
N GLY A 254 14.55 43.87 62.76
CA GLY A 254 14.69 42.71 61.86
C GLY A 254 14.24 41.37 62.47
N LYS A 255 13.00 41.32 62.95
CA LYS A 255 12.30 40.12 63.42
C LYS A 255 11.03 40.04 62.60
N ALA A 256 10.87 38.96 61.83
CA ALA A 256 9.65 38.70 61.07
C ALA A 256 8.40 38.86 61.95
N SER A 257 7.36 39.49 61.40
CA SER A 257 6.08 39.69 62.10
C SER A 257 5.47 38.33 62.47
N GLU A 258 4.78 38.22 63.61
CA GLU A 258 4.13 36.97 64.05
C GLU A 258 3.20 36.39 62.96
N LYS A 259 2.58 37.26 62.15
CA LYS A 259 1.76 36.86 61.00
C LYS A 259 2.59 36.24 59.86
N GLU A 260 3.81 36.73 59.63
CA GLU A 260 4.73 36.21 58.63
C GLU A 260 5.32 34.87 59.08
N VAL A 261 5.67 34.76 60.37
CA VAL A 261 6.14 33.51 60.98
C VAL A 261 5.08 32.42 60.86
N THR A 262 3.83 32.73 61.21
CA THR A 262 2.72 31.75 61.13
C THR A 262 2.43 31.31 59.70
N GLU A 263 2.42 32.23 58.73
CA GLU A 263 2.29 31.91 57.31
C GLU A 263 3.48 31.11 56.76
N TRP A 264 4.70 31.44 57.18
CA TRP A 264 5.90 30.68 56.80
C TRP A 264 5.87 29.26 57.35
N VAL A 265 5.55 29.07 58.65
CA VAL A 265 5.40 27.74 59.26
C VAL A 265 4.33 26.93 58.52
N ARG A 266 3.21 27.57 58.15
CA ARG A 266 2.16 26.93 57.36
C ARG A 266 2.69 26.45 56.00
N ARG A 267 3.37 27.31 55.24
CA ARG A 267 3.95 26.96 53.93
C ARG A 267 5.05 25.90 54.01
N ILE A 268 5.91 25.94 55.03
CA ILE A 268 6.95 24.92 55.27
C ILE A 268 6.31 23.57 55.55
N ARG A 269 5.28 23.51 56.41
CA ARG A 269 4.57 22.28 56.73
C ARG A 269 3.87 21.69 55.50
N GLU A 270 3.18 22.53 54.73
CA GLU A 270 2.51 22.12 53.49
C GLU A 270 3.51 21.62 52.43
N GLY A 271 4.63 22.33 52.26
CA GLY A 271 5.70 21.94 51.35
C GLY A 271 6.41 20.64 51.76
N THR A 272 6.66 20.45 53.06
CA THR A 272 7.26 19.22 53.61
C THR A 272 6.33 18.03 53.46
N THR A 273 5.03 18.21 53.76
CA THR A 273 4.01 17.17 53.54
C THR A 273 3.94 16.77 52.06
N THR A 274 4.03 17.73 51.15
CA THR A 274 4.03 17.48 49.70
C THR A 274 5.29 16.73 49.26
N LEU A 275 6.46 17.09 49.82
CA LEU A 275 7.73 16.41 49.57
C LEU A 275 7.69 14.94 50.03
N GLU A 276 7.21 14.68 51.24
CA GLU A 276 7.08 13.32 51.80
C GLU A 276 6.16 12.46 50.95
N LYS A 277 5.01 12.98 50.52
CA LYS A 277 4.10 12.28 49.59
C LYS A 277 4.78 11.91 48.28
N ARG A 278 5.56 12.81 47.68
CA ARG A 278 6.29 12.52 46.43
C ARG A 278 7.40 11.50 46.63
N ARG A 279 8.08 11.51 47.78
CA ARG A 279 9.08 10.48 48.15
C ARG A 279 8.44 9.11 48.34
N GLU A 280 7.28 9.04 48.98
CA GLU A 280 6.51 7.79 49.09
C GLU A 280 6.06 7.31 47.70
N MET A 281 5.54 8.19 46.84
CA MET A 281 5.18 7.86 45.46
C MET A 281 6.37 7.30 44.68
N ARG A 282 7.58 7.85 44.86
CA ARG A 282 8.82 7.31 44.29
C ARG A 282 9.12 5.91 44.80
N ALA A 283 9.14 5.71 46.12
CA ALA A 283 9.43 4.40 46.71
C ALA A 283 8.46 3.33 46.19
N ARG A 284 7.17 3.67 46.11
CA ARG A 284 6.14 2.78 45.54
C ARG A 284 6.38 2.51 44.05
N TRP A 285 6.88 3.48 43.30
CA TRP A 285 7.23 3.32 41.88
C TRP A 285 8.44 2.38 41.72
N ASP A 286 9.49 2.59 42.52
CA ASP A 286 10.72 1.77 42.49
C ASP A 286 10.45 0.31 42.87
N GLU A 287 9.49 0.08 43.77
CA GLU A 287 9.02 -1.26 44.15
C GLU A 287 8.02 -1.87 43.15
N GLY A 288 7.64 -1.15 42.09
CA GLY A 288 6.69 -1.63 41.09
C GLY A 288 5.24 -1.71 41.59
N ARG A 289 4.90 -1.00 42.69
CA ARG A 289 3.53 -0.88 43.23
C ARG A 289 2.69 0.20 42.53
N VAL A 290 3.22 0.86 41.50
CA VAL A 290 2.53 1.87 40.71
C VAL A 290 2.26 1.31 39.31
N GLY A 291 0.97 1.06 39.02
CA GLY A 291 0.51 0.62 37.70
C GLY A 291 0.66 -0.89 37.46
N GLY A 292 -0.46 -1.62 37.49
CA GLY A 292 -0.53 -3.05 37.18
C GLY A 292 -0.40 -3.35 35.69
N TRP A 293 0.79 -3.15 35.13
CA TRP A 293 1.14 -3.61 33.78
C TRP A 293 2.36 -4.54 33.91
N ARG A 294 2.07 -5.80 34.24
CA ARG A 294 2.90 -6.95 33.88
C ARG A 294 2.22 -7.68 32.75
#